data_AF-B8B8B4-F1
#
_entry.id   AF-B8B8B4-F1
#
_cell.length_a   1.000
_cell.length_b   1.000
_cell.length_c   1.000
_cell.angle_alpha   90.00
_cell.angle_beta   90.00
_cell.angle_gamma   90.00
#
_symmetry.space_group_name_H-M   'P 1'
#
loop_
_entity.id
_entity.type
_entity.pdbx_description
1 polymer ?
#
loop_
_entity_poly.entity_id
_entity_poly.type
_entity_poly.pdbx_seq_one_letter_code
_entity_poly.pdbx_strand_id
1 'polypeptide(L)'
;MVDEILDASKQGNTTRRRCRFALLNDCTKPLESFTHSPVKIRALRFLGSDKNVLHGASLSPARYLRSLVCGKTGFHNDLFSSAKYLYVLDLSECLIQKLPDSIGHLKQLRYLNAPKGPTTSDSQLCHQALKTNLPQPSRVFYNLEPARVDGRDGSSDVS
;
A
#
# COMPACT_ATOMS: atom_id res chain seq x y z
N MET A 1 15.58 16.30 -18.26
CA MET A 1 15.17 14.90 -18.55
C MET A 1 14.01 14.58 -17.62
N VAL A 2 12.79 14.57 -18.14
CA VAL A 2 11.57 14.37 -17.34
C VAL A 2 11.37 12.88 -17.09
N ASP A 3 11.10 12.50 -15.85
CA ASP A 3 10.74 11.11 -15.53
C ASP A 3 9.33 10.83 -16.03
N GLU A 4 9.17 9.79 -16.85
CA GLU A 4 7.87 9.36 -17.31
C GLU A 4 7.18 8.49 -16.25
N ILE A 5 5.85 8.63 -16.16
CA ILE A 5 5.01 7.80 -15.30
C ILE A 5 4.45 6.66 -16.15
N LEU A 6 4.63 5.44 -15.70
CA LEU A 6 3.95 4.29 -16.26
C LEU A 6 2.51 4.31 -15.75
N ASP A 7 1.55 4.42 -16.65
CA ASP A 7 0.13 4.40 -16.32
C ASP A 7 -0.52 3.22 -17.04
N ALA A 8 -0.78 2.14 -16.30
CA ALA A 8 -1.38 0.92 -16.86
C ALA A 8 -2.84 1.10 -17.27
N SER A 9 -3.49 2.21 -16.90
CA SER A 9 -4.84 2.54 -17.39
C SER A 9 -4.83 3.01 -18.85
N LYS A 10 -3.68 3.53 -19.31
CA LYS A 10 -3.51 4.03 -20.67
C LYS A 10 -2.86 2.94 -21.50
N GLN A 11 -3.63 2.32 -22.38
CA GLN A 11 -3.16 1.31 -23.32
C GLN A 11 -2.27 1.97 -24.39
N GLY A 12 -1.03 2.28 -24.00
CA GLY A 12 -0.03 2.91 -24.87
C GLY A 12 1.20 2.02 -24.99
N ASN A 13 1.63 1.78 -26.23
CA ASN A 13 2.85 1.03 -26.58
C ASN A 13 4.06 1.59 -25.79
N THR A 14 4.57 0.83 -24.82
CA THR A 14 5.65 1.24 -23.92
C THR A 14 7.01 1.08 -24.61
N THR A 15 7.22 1.85 -25.67
CA THR A 15 8.54 1.97 -26.31
C THR A 15 9.53 2.59 -25.32
N ARG A 16 10.37 1.74 -24.70
CA ARG A 16 11.64 2.08 -24.02
C ARG A 16 11.60 3.26 -23.03
N ARG A 17 10.52 3.41 -22.26
CA ARG A 17 10.36 4.50 -21.28
C ARG A 17 11.12 4.24 -19.99
N ARG A 18 11.85 5.25 -19.49
CA ARG A 18 12.54 5.20 -18.18
C ARG A 18 11.57 5.59 -17.07
N CYS A 19 10.57 4.75 -16.83
CA CYS A 19 9.59 5.05 -15.78
C CYS A 19 10.19 4.75 -14.40
N ARG A 20 10.26 5.77 -13.54
CA ARG A 20 10.58 5.60 -12.11
C ARG A 20 9.34 5.47 -11.24
N PHE A 21 8.19 5.87 -11.77
CA PHE A 21 6.89 5.86 -11.13
C PHE A 21 5.95 4.98 -11.94
N ALA A 22 5.18 4.14 -11.27
CA ALA A 22 4.19 3.29 -11.91
C ALA A 22 2.84 3.35 -11.18
N LEU A 23 1.78 3.45 -11.97
CA LEU A 23 0.38 3.40 -11.58
C LEU A 23 -0.21 2.14 -12.21
N LEU A 24 -0.58 1.18 -11.38
CA LEU A 24 -1.16 -0.09 -11.82
C LEU A 24 -2.62 -0.19 -11.35
N ASN A 25 -3.50 -0.60 -12.25
CA ASN A 25 -4.91 -0.89 -11.94
C ASN A 25 -5.20 -2.39 -11.89
N ASP A 26 -4.35 -3.20 -12.52
CA ASP A 26 -4.45 -4.64 -12.58
C ASP A 26 -3.13 -5.26 -12.08
N CYS A 27 -3.23 -6.17 -11.10
CA CYS A 27 -2.11 -6.91 -10.55
C CYS A 27 -2.13 -8.40 -10.85
N THR A 28 -3.06 -8.86 -11.71
CA THR A 28 -3.09 -10.24 -12.22
C THR A 28 -1.85 -10.57 -13.04
N LYS A 29 -1.21 -9.54 -13.60
CA LYS A 29 0.03 -9.67 -14.37
C LYS A 29 1.23 -9.15 -13.58
N PRO A 30 2.41 -9.78 -13.71
CA PRO A 30 3.63 -9.31 -13.06
C PRO A 30 4.06 -7.95 -13.64
N LEU A 31 4.86 -7.20 -12.88
CA LEU A 31 5.34 -5.87 -13.29
C LEU A 31 6.04 -5.85 -14.66
N GLU A 32 6.69 -6.97 -15.03
CA GLU A 32 7.35 -7.17 -16.32
C GLU A 32 6.42 -7.07 -17.52
N SER A 33 5.13 -7.35 -17.33
CA SER A 33 4.12 -7.19 -18.38
C SER A 33 3.86 -5.71 -18.72
N PHE A 34 4.11 -4.81 -17.77
CA PHE A 34 3.86 -3.38 -17.93
C PHE A 34 5.12 -2.62 -18.35
N THR A 35 6.31 -3.10 -17.96
CA THR A 35 7.58 -2.43 -18.25
C THR A 35 8.71 -3.40 -18.53
N HIS A 36 9.55 -3.05 -19.50
CA HIS A 36 10.79 -3.78 -19.83
C HIS A 36 11.93 -3.52 -18.80
N SER A 37 11.74 -2.61 -17.84
CA SER A 37 12.73 -2.35 -16.79
C SER A 37 12.10 -2.08 -15.41
N PRO A 38 11.43 -3.08 -14.81
CA PRO A 38 10.75 -2.92 -13.52
C PRO A 38 11.70 -2.60 -12.36
N VAL A 39 12.96 -3.00 -12.50
CA VAL A 39 14.05 -2.70 -11.55
C VAL A 39 14.27 -1.18 -11.38
N LYS A 40 13.93 -0.36 -12.38
CA LYS A 40 14.09 1.10 -12.31
C LYS A 40 12.95 1.80 -11.57
N ILE A 41 11.86 1.10 -11.29
CA ILE A 41 10.72 1.67 -10.56
C ILE A 41 11.11 1.84 -9.09
N ARG A 42 10.92 3.07 -8.62
CA ARG A 42 11.17 3.47 -7.23
C ARG A 42 9.88 3.69 -6.47
N ALA A 43 8.81 4.05 -7.15
CA ALA A 43 7.51 4.27 -6.55
C ALA A 43 6.42 3.58 -7.36
N LEU A 44 5.58 2.82 -6.69
CA LEU A 44 4.46 2.10 -7.26
C LEU A 44 3.20 2.46 -6.49
N ARG A 45 2.16 2.83 -7.22
CA ARG A 45 0.81 2.98 -6.67
C ARG A 45 -0.10 1.99 -7.35
N PHE A 46 -0.79 1.20 -6.53
CA PHE A 46 -1.80 0.27 -6.98
C PHE A 46 -3.18 0.85 -6.66
N LEU A 47 -3.95 1.09 -7.71
CA LEU A 47 -5.32 1.64 -7.67
C LEU A 47 -6.36 0.53 -7.90
N GLY A 48 -6.00 -0.73 -7.61
CA GLY A 48 -6.83 -1.89 -7.89
C GLY A 48 -8.16 -1.88 -7.13
N SER A 49 -9.12 -2.62 -7.68
CA SER A 49 -10.45 -2.83 -7.10
C SER A 49 -10.46 -4.01 -6.12
N ASP A 50 -11.52 -4.11 -5.30
CA ASP A 50 -11.71 -5.09 -4.21
C ASP A 50 -11.49 -6.57 -4.55
N LYS A 51 -11.42 -6.93 -5.84
CA LYS A 51 -11.31 -8.32 -6.33
C LYS A 51 -9.89 -8.79 -6.62
N ASN A 52 -8.90 -7.88 -6.59
CA ASN A 52 -7.54 -8.19 -7.03
C ASN A 52 -6.64 -8.50 -5.82
N VAL A 53 -5.87 -9.60 -5.92
CA VAL A 53 -4.90 -10.01 -4.90
C VAL A 53 -3.48 -9.82 -5.44
N LEU A 54 -2.67 -9.08 -4.71
CA LEU A 54 -1.25 -8.89 -5.01
C LEU A 54 -0.43 -10.08 -4.48
N HIS A 55 0.24 -10.79 -5.37
CA HIS A 55 1.17 -11.86 -5.04
C HIS A 55 2.62 -11.34 -4.95
N GLY A 56 3.47 -11.98 -4.14
CA GLY A 56 4.90 -11.63 -4.07
C GLY A 56 5.64 -11.73 -5.39
N ALA A 57 5.22 -12.64 -6.27
CA ALA A 57 5.73 -12.74 -7.63
C ALA A 57 5.53 -11.44 -8.44
N SER A 58 4.45 -10.69 -8.19
CA SER A 58 4.16 -9.44 -8.92
C SER A 58 5.14 -8.31 -8.60
N LEU A 59 5.68 -8.27 -7.37
CA LEU A 59 6.68 -7.28 -6.93
C LEU A 59 8.12 -7.79 -6.97
N SER A 60 8.34 -9.09 -7.15
CA SER A 60 9.68 -9.70 -7.30
C SER A 60 10.61 -8.94 -8.28
N PRO A 61 10.13 -8.43 -9.43
CA PRO A 61 10.96 -7.68 -10.36
C PRO A 61 11.37 -6.28 -9.84
N ALA A 62 10.61 -5.72 -8.90
CA ALA A 62 10.73 -4.35 -8.40
C ALA A 62 11.69 -4.23 -7.21
N ARG A 63 12.95 -4.67 -7.38
CA ARG A 63 13.91 -4.78 -6.27
C ARG A 63 14.29 -3.47 -5.59
N TYR A 64 14.24 -2.33 -6.30
CA TYR A 64 14.61 -1.02 -5.75
C TYR A 64 13.40 -0.13 -5.43
N LEU A 65 12.24 -0.75 -5.25
CA LEU A 65 11.02 -0.06 -4.90
C LEU A 65 11.14 0.52 -3.49
N ARG A 66 10.97 1.83 -3.39
CA ARG A 66 11.11 2.63 -2.17
C ARG A 66 9.76 3.03 -1.59
N SER A 67 8.77 3.23 -2.44
CA SER A 67 7.43 3.64 -2.05
C SER A 67 6.41 2.71 -2.69
N LEU A 68 5.58 2.07 -1.87
CA LEU A 68 4.42 1.30 -2.33
C LEU A 68 3.17 1.88 -1.70
N VAL A 69 2.20 2.24 -2.53
CA VAL A 69 0.87 2.63 -2.10
C VAL A 69 -0.09 1.56 -2.59
N CYS A 70 -0.77 0.91 -1.66
CA CYS A 70 -1.71 -0.16 -1.95
C CYS A 70 -3.14 0.36 -1.72
N GLY A 71 -3.98 0.27 -2.76
CA GLY A 71 -5.39 0.64 -2.71
C GLY A 71 -6.25 -0.41 -2.01
N LYS A 72 -7.53 -0.45 -2.37
CA LYS A 72 -8.53 -1.39 -1.83
C LYS A 72 -8.35 -2.81 -2.37
N THR A 73 -7.19 -3.42 -2.17
CA THR A 73 -6.86 -4.73 -2.72
C THR A 73 -6.25 -5.64 -1.67
N GLY A 74 -6.53 -6.93 -1.77
CA GLY A 74 -5.89 -7.94 -0.93
C GLY A 74 -4.44 -8.16 -1.34
N PHE A 75 -3.64 -8.72 -0.44
CA PHE A 75 -2.31 -9.21 -0.78
C PHE A 75 -1.99 -10.50 -0.05
N HIS A 76 -1.11 -11.29 -0.68
CA HIS A 76 -0.65 -12.56 -0.16
C HIS A 76 0.50 -12.38 0.84
N ASN A 77 0.70 -13.38 1.70
CA ASN A 77 1.68 -13.32 2.78
C ASN A 77 3.14 -13.25 2.33
N ASP A 78 3.44 -13.48 1.06
CA ASP A 78 4.77 -13.43 0.48
C ASP A 78 5.06 -12.10 -0.25
N LEU A 79 4.10 -11.17 -0.28
CA LEU A 79 4.20 -9.94 -1.06
C LEU A 79 5.48 -9.15 -0.78
N PHE A 80 5.81 -9.01 0.50
CA PHE A 80 6.91 -8.17 0.98
C PHE A 80 8.25 -8.90 1.06
N SER A 81 8.29 -10.21 0.79
CA SER A 81 9.51 -11.01 0.89
C SER A 81 10.62 -10.52 -0.07
N SER A 82 10.23 -9.92 -1.21
CA SER A 82 11.15 -9.39 -2.22
C SER A 82 11.47 -7.89 -2.06
N ALA A 83 10.65 -7.14 -1.33
CA ALA A 83 10.69 -5.67 -1.26
C ALA A 83 11.67 -5.12 -0.18
N LYS A 84 12.93 -5.54 -0.22
CA LYS A 84 13.93 -5.23 0.84
C LYS A 84 14.28 -3.75 1.01
N TYR A 85 14.08 -2.94 -0.03
CA TYR A 85 14.47 -1.52 -0.06
C TYR A 85 13.29 -0.55 0.09
N LEU A 86 12.16 -1.06 0.58
CA LEU A 86 10.96 -0.26 0.80
C LEU A 86 11.16 0.68 2.00
N TYR A 87 10.87 1.96 1.82
CA TYR A 87 10.95 2.99 2.86
C TYR A 87 9.56 3.47 3.29
N VAL A 88 8.63 3.54 2.35
CA VAL A 88 7.27 4.03 2.55
C VAL A 88 6.29 2.97 2.07
N LEU A 89 5.44 2.51 2.98
CA LEU A 89 4.35 1.60 2.70
C LEU A 89 3.04 2.24 3.11
N ASP A 90 2.14 2.46 2.15
CA ASP A 90 0.80 2.96 2.44
C ASP A 90 -0.22 1.85 2.24
N LEU A 91 -0.85 1.44 3.35
CA LEU A 91 -1.93 0.46 3.38
C LEU A 91 -3.26 1.08 3.80
N SER A 92 -3.35 2.42 3.91
CA SER A 92 -4.51 3.11 4.49
C SER A 92 -5.84 2.76 3.82
N GLU A 93 -5.80 2.49 2.52
CA GLU A 93 -6.96 2.10 1.72
C GLU A 93 -7.13 0.57 1.61
N CYS A 94 -6.26 -0.24 2.21
CA CYS A 94 -6.37 -1.70 2.19
C CYS A 94 -7.41 -2.21 3.21
N LEU A 95 -8.28 -3.11 2.76
CA LEU A 95 -9.26 -3.81 3.59
C LEU A 95 -8.69 -5.14 4.12
N ILE A 96 -7.54 -5.08 4.78
CA ILE A 96 -6.84 -6.26 5.30
C ILE A 96 -7.12 -6.44 6.80
N GLN A 97 -7.48 -7.67 7.18
CA GLN A 97 -7.69 -8.02 8.59
C GLN A 97 -6.37 -8.30 9.32
N LYS A 98 -5.39 -8.90 8.61
CA LYS A 98 -4.09 -9.27 9.16
C LYS A 98 -2.96 -8.82 8.25
N LEU A 99 -1.91 -8.29 8.87
CA LEU A 99 -0.66 -7.98 8.19
C LEU A 99 0.16 -9.26 7.99
N PRO A 100 0.80 -9.45 6.84
CA PRO A 100 1.57 -10.65 6.52
C PRO A 100 2.88 -10.63 7.28
N ASP A 101 3.31 -11.80 7.73
CA ASP A 101 4.55 -11.93 8.52
C ASP A 101 5.79 -11.45 7.73
N SER A 102 5.72 -11.48 6.39
CA SER A 102 6.77 -10.97 5.50
C SER A 102 6.99 -9.45 5.58
N ILE A 103 6.09 -8.68 6.20
CA ILE A 103 6.30 -7.26 6.55
C ILE A 103 7.57 -7.07 7.38
N GLY A 104 7.94 -8.06 8.21
CA GLY A 104 9.16 -8.04 9.02
C GLY A 104 10.44 -8.07 8.19
N HIS A 105 10.37 -8.48 6.92
CA HIS A 105 11.50 -8.43 6.00
C HIS A 105 11.81 -7.01 5.47
N LEU A 106 10.90 -6.05 5.65
CA LEU A 106 11.04 -4.66 5.20
C LEU A 106 11.98 -3.84 6.10
N LYS A 107 13.22 -4.30 6.30
CA LYS A 107 14.19 -3.71 7.26
C LYS A 107 14.49 -2.22 7.06
N GLN A 108 14.21 -1.67 5.88
CA GLN A 108 14.43 -0.26 5.52
C GLN A 108 13.18 0.60 5.68
N LEU A 109 12.06 0.00 6.08
CA LEU A 109 10.79 0.70 6.24
C LEU A 109 10.93 1.78 7.31
N ARG A 110 10.51 2.99 6.96
CA ARG A 110 10.51 4.15 7.86
C ARG A 110 9.10 4.63 8.13
N TYR A 111 8.24 4.56 7.12
CA TYR A 111 6.88 5.06 7.16
C TYR A 111 5.92 3.94 6.77
N LEU A 112 4.96 3.69 7.65
CA LEU A 112 3.84 2.81 7.38
C LEU A 112 2.53 3.53 7.70
N ASN A 113 1.65 3.64 6.71
CA ASN A 113 0.25 3.98 6.97
C ASN A 113 -0.52 2.69 7.21
N ALA A 114 -1.10 2.58 8.41
CA ALA A 114 -1.88 1.41 8.79
C ALA A 114 -3.21 1.35 8.01
N PRO A 115 -3.70 0.14 7.67
CA PRO A 115 -5.01 -0.04 7.06
C PRO A 115 -6.13 0.47 7.95
N LYS A 116 -7.16 1.06 7.33
CA LYS A 116 -8.40 1.42 8.02
C LYS A 116 -9.20 0.14 8.27
N GLY A 117 -8.87 -0.57 9.35
CA GLY A 117 -9.62 -1.73 9.79
C GLY A 117 -11.06 -1.36 10.21
N PRO A 118 -12.02 -2.29 10.17
CA PRO A 118 -13.32 -2.08 10.77
C PRO A 118 -13.14 -1.86 12.28
N THR A 119 -13.86 -0.90 12.83
CA THR A 119 -13.78 -0.43 14.23
C THR A 119 -14.32 -1.43 15.26
N THR A 120 -14.34 -2.72 14.93
CA THR A 120 -14.76 -3.81 15.81
C THR A 120 -13.57 -4.35 16.61
N SER A 121 -13.83 -5.20 17.61
CA SER A 121 -12.87 -5.82 18.55
C SER A 121 -11.62 -6.43 17.89
N ASP A 122 -11.65 -6.74 16.60
CA ASP A 122 -10.51 -7.22 15.80
C ASP A 122 -9.44 -6.15 15.51
N SER A 123 -9.78 -4.88 15.66
CA SER A 123 -8.84 -3.76 15.46
C SER A 123 -7.65 -3.78 16.43
N GLN A 124 -7.84 -4.32 17.64
CA GLN A 124 -6.77 -4.50 18.62
C GLN A 124 -5.72 -5.52 18.14
N LEU A 125 -6.16 -6.61 17.50
CA LEU A 125 -5.26 -7.62 16.95
C LEU A 125 -4.43 -7.06 15.79
N CYS A 126 -5.03 -6.23 14.94
CA CYS A 126 -4.31 -5.58 13.84
C CYS A 126 -3.28 -4.57 14.35
N HIS A 127 -3.65 -3.74 15.34
CA HIS A 127 -2.73 -2.82 16.01
C HIS A 127 -1.56 -3.55 16.68
N GLN A 128 -1.83 -4.67 17.34
CA GLN A 128 -0.81 -5.47 18.00
C GLN A 128 0.10 -6.15 16.98
N ALA A 129 -0.45 -6.73 15.91
CA ALA A 129 0.30 -7.35 14.82
C ALA A 129 1.21 -6.36 14.10
N LEU A 130 0.76 -5.11 13.92
CA LEU A 130 1.58 -4.01 13.42
C LEU A 130 2.77 -3.78 14.37
N LYS A 131 2.53 -3.67 15.68
CA LYS A 131 3.61 -3.44 16.66
C LYS A 131 4.62 -4.59 16.74
N THR A 132 4.17 -5.84 16.63
CA THR A 132 5.03 -7.02 16.81
C THR A 132 5.82 -7.40 15.55
N ASN A 133 5.25 -7.21 14.37
CA ASN A 133 5.87 -7.68 13.12
C ASN A 133 6.64 -6.59 12.37
N LEU A 134 6.56 -5.33 12.82
CA LEU A 134 7.27 -4.25 12.15
C LEU A 134 8.76 -4.21 12.47
N PRO A 135 9.61 -3.94 11.47
CA PRO A 135 11.03 -3.74 11.69
C PRO A 135 11.22 -2.44 12.49
N GLN A 136 11.85 -2.53 13.65
CA GLN A 136 12.23 -1.35 14.44
C GLN A 136 13.35 -0.58 13.71
N PRO A 137 13.30 0.76 13.58
CA PRO A 137 12.41 1.74 14.22
C PRO A 137 11.34 2.34 13.28
N SER A 138 10.49 1.51 12.66
CA SER A 138 9.42 1.99 11.77
C SER A 138 8.44 2.91 12.51
N ARG A 139 8.11 4.08 11.95
CA ARG A 139 7.01 4.93 12.43
C ARG A 139 5.71 4.50 11.76
N VAL A 140 4.73 4.11 12.57
CA VAL A 140 3.37 3.81 12.11
C VAL A 140 2.51 5.04 12.30
N PHE A 141 1.88 5.48 11.21
CA PHE A 141 0.84 6.49 11.25
C PHE A 141 -0.50 5.77 11.19
N TYR A 142 -1.26 5.91 12.27
CA TYR A 142 -2.67 5.64 12.25
C TYR A 142 -3.32 6.92 11.75
N ASN A 143 -4.07 6.84 10.66
CA ASN A 143 -4.99 7.91 10.31
C ASN A 143 -6.05 7.94 11.42
N LEU A 144 -5.78 8.74 12.47
CA LEU A 144 -6.77 9.11 13.47
C LEU A 144 -7.97 9.64 12.71
N GLU A 145 -9.12 9.00 12.90
CA GLU A 145 -10.39 9.51 12.38
C GLU A 145 -10.47 11.00 12.77
N PRO A 146 -10.77 11.93 11.86
CA PRO A 146 -11.08 13.29 12.28
C PRO A 146 -12.21 13.15 13.29
N ALA A 147 -11.94 13.53 14.54
CA ALA A 147 -12.87 13.40 15.65
C ALA A 147 -14.25 13.85 15.15
N ARG A 148 -15.22 12.93 15.14
CA ARG A 148 -16.62 13.31 14.97
C ARG A 148 -16.89 14.30 16.09
N VAL A 149 -16.96 15.58 15.74
CA VAL A 149 -17.55 16.59 16.61
C VAL A 149 -19.02 16.18 16.67
N ASP A 150 -19.37 15.41 17.70
CA ASP A 150 -20.74 15.06 18.03
C ASP A 150 -21.43 16.38 18.39
N GLY A 151 -22.01 17.04 17.39
CA GLY A 151 -22.79 18.26 17.53
C GLY A 151 -24.12 17.94 18.21
N ARG A 152 -24.06 17.68 19.51
CA ARG A 152 -25.20 17.81 20.42
C ARG A 152 -25.06 19.14 21.15
N ASP A 153 -25.79 20.15 20.71
CA ASP A 153 -26.77 20.82 21.57
C ASP A 153 -27.61 21.81 20.75
N GLY A 154 -28.88 21.94 21.11
CA GLY A 154 -29.82 22.83 20.46
C GLY A 154 -31.28 22.45 20.65
N SER A 155 -31.64 21.92 21.81
CA SER A 155 -33.03 21.99 22.28
C SER A 155 -33.42 23.46 22.38
N SER A 156 -34.41 23.87 21.60
CA SER A 156 -35.19 25.08 21.89
C SER A 156 -36.66 24.71 21.77
N ASP A 157 -37.19 24.19 22.87
CA ASP A 157 -38.57 24.43 23.26
C ASP A 157 -38.81 25.95 23.24
N VAL A 158 -39.77 26.38 22.43
CA VAL A 158 -40.38 27.71 22.57
C VAL A 158 -41.87 27.47 22.76
N SER A 159 -42.30 27.79 23.98
CA SER A 159 -43.70 27.87 24.43
C SER A 159 -44.45 29.02 23.77
#